data_AF-A0A814LPD2-F1
#
_entry.id   AF-A0A814LPD2-F1
#
_cell.length_a   1.000
_cell.length_b   1.000
_cell.length_c   1.000
_cell.angle_alpha   90.00
_cell.angle_beta   90.00
_cell.angle_gamma   90.00
#
_symmetry.space_group_name_H-M   'P 1'
#
loop_
_entity.id
_entity.type
_entity.pdbx_description
1 polymer ?
#
loop_
_entity_poly.entity_id
_entity_poly.type
_entity_poly.pdbx_seq_one_letter_code
_entity_poly.pdbx_strand_id
1 'polypeptide(L)'
;MNVYFYTTNSELKASVVERFNRTLKEKMWRYFPYKNNHDYTKVLDYLVDLYNNNFHRTIKTTPSKVSSKNEEKVFKNIYGHDKNTGDDSLLTLNFKIGDKVRISKTKGLFEKG
;
A
#
# COMPACT_ATOMS: atom_id res chain seq x y z
N MET A 1 -17.77 1.67 24.77
CA MET A 1 -16.83 1.41 23.66
C MET A 1 -16.56 2.74 22.98
N ASN A 2 -15.40 3.36 23.25
CA ASN A 2 -15.06 4.67 22.67
C ASN A 2 -14.30 4.42 21.35
N VAL A 3 -14.99 4.55 20.22
CA VAL A 3 -14.36 4.50 18.89
C VAL A 3 -13.99 5.92 18.51
N TYR A 4 -12.69 6.22 18.53
CA TYR A 4 -12.19 7.49 18.04
C TYR A 4 -12.09 7.43 16.51
N PHE A 5 -12.98 8.15 15.82
CA PHE A 5 -12.94 8.29 14.36
C PHE A 5 -11.94 9.38 13.96
N TYR A 6 -10.81 8.98 13.40
CA TYR A 6 -9.82 9.90 12.87
C TYR A 6 -9.95 9.99 11.34
N THR A 7 -10.27 11.17 10.82
CA THR A 7 -10.24 11.45 9.38
C THR A 7 -9.00 12.24 9.00
N THR A 8 -8.17 11.62 8.17
CA THR A 8 -7.09 12.26 7.42
C THR A 8 -7.51 12.34 5.95
N ASN A 9 -7.56 13.54 5.37
CA ASN A 9 -7.83 13.75 3.95
C ASN A 9 -6.50 13.74 3.20
N SER A 10 -6.11 12.57 2.68
CA SER A 10 -4.93 12.39 1.83
C SER A 10 -5.32 11.54 0.63
N GLU A 11 -4.88 11.92 -0.57
CA GLU A 11 -5.06 11.15 -1.81
C GLU A 11 -4.50 9.72 -1.68
N LEU A 12 -3.47 9.52 -0.87
CA LEU A 12 -2.82 8.23 -0.69
C LEU A 12 -3.59 7.26 0.20
N LYS A 13 -4.57 7.74 0.96
CA LYS A 13 -5.30 6.92 1.96
C LYS A 13 -6.09 5.77 1.32
N ALA A 14 -6.57 5.97 0.10
CA ALA A 14 -7.35 4.97 -0.65
C ALA A 14 -6.48 4.09 -1.57
N SER A 15 -5.20 4.40 -1.74
CA SER A 15 -4.32 3.78 -2.74
C SER A 15 -4.27 2.24 -2.67
N VAL A 16 -4.33 1.66 -1.47
CA VAL A 16 -4.35 0.21 -1.26
C VAL A 16 -5.66 -0.41 -1.76
N VAL A 17 -6.79 0.22 -1.44
CA VAL A 17 -8.12 -0.22 -1.88
C VAL A 17 -8.27 -0.05 -3.39
N GLU A 18 -7.76 1.05 -3.95
CA GLU A 18 -7.75 1.29 -5.40
C GLU A 18 -6.94 0.23 -6.14
N ARG A 19 -5.76 -0.14 -5.63
CA ARG A 19 -4.95 -1.23 -6.19
C ARG A 19 -5.72 -2.55 -6.18
N PHE A 20 -6.40 -2.88 -5.08
CA PHE A 20 -7.25 -4.06 -5.00
C PHE A 20 -8.37 -4.03 -6.05
N ASN A 21 -9.12 -2.94 -6.11
CA ASN A 21 -10.23 -2.76 -7.06
C ASN A 21 -9.77 -2.89 -8.51
N ARG A 22 -8.60 -2.33 -8.85
CA ARG A 22 -7.99 -2.48 -10.19
C ARG A 22 -7.72 -3.95 -10.52
N THR A 23 -7.05 -4.69 -9.62
CA THR A 23 -6.75 -6.11 -9.84
C THR A 23 -8.01 -6.97 -9.95
N LEU A 24 -9.02 -6.71 -9.13
CA LEU A 24 -10.29 -7.43 -9.18
C LEU A 24 -10.99 -7.20 -10.53
N LYS A 25 -11.08 -5.93 -10.96
CA LYS A 25 -11.63 -5.58 -12.29
C LYS A 25 -10.87 -6.24 -13.42
N GLU A 26 -9.54 -6.22 -13.41
CA GLU A 26 -8.71 -6.87 -14.43
C GLU A 26 -9.00 -8.37 -14.57
N LYS A 27 -9.24 -9.07 -13.46
CA LYS A 27 -9.61 -10.49 -13.47
C LYS A 27 -11.03 -10.69 -14.02
N MET A 28 -11.99 -9.85 -13.62
CA MET A 28 -13.37 -9.89 -14.12
C MET A 28 -13.43 -9.64 -15.63
N TRP A 29 -12.66 -8.65 -16.14
CA TRP A 29 -12.59 -8.33 -17.56
C TRP A 29 -12.08 -9.49 -18.43
N ARG A 30 -11.24 -10.37 -17.88
CA ARG A 30 -10.80 -11.59 -18.58
C ARG A 30 -11.86 -12.69 -18.55
N TYR A 31 -12.71 -12.72 -17.52
CA TYR A 31 -13.75 -13.71 -17.35
C TYR A 31 -15.00 -13.44 -18.20
N PHE A 32 -15.40 -12.18 -18.35
CA PHE A 32 -16.64 -11.83 -19.06
C PHE A 32 -16.71 -12.32 -20.52
N PRO A 33 -15.66 -12.20 -21.35
CA PRO A 33 -15.68 -12.71 -22.72
C PRO A 33 -15.84 -14.23 -22.77
N TYR A 34 -15.25 -14.96 -21.81
CA TYR A 34 -15.32 -16.42 -21.74
C TYR A 34 -16.75 -16.90 -21.43
N LYS A 35 -17.48 -16.18 -20.57
CA LYS A 35 -18.84 -16.56 -20.19
C LYS A 35 -19.95 -15.95 -21.04
N ASN A 36 -19.63 -14.94 -21.85
CA ASN A 36 -20.59 -14.13 -22.61
C ASN A 36 -21.73 -13.56 -21.72
N ASN A 37 -21.40 -13.24 -20.47
CA ASN A 37 -22.31 -12.66 -19.49
C ASN A 37 -21.51 -11.80 -18.50
N HIS A 38 -22.09 -10.68 -18.06
CA HIS A 38 -21.50 -9.75 -17.09
C HIS A 38 -21.87 -10.06 -15.63
N ASP A 39 -22.56 -11.18 -15.38
CA ASP A 39 -22.85 -11.64 -14.03
C ASP A 39 -21.56 -12.10 -13.32
N TYR A 40 -21.08 -11.26 -12.40
CA TYR A 40 -19.89 -11.53 -11.60
C TYR A 40 -20.20 -12.16 -10.23
N THR A 41 -21.47 -12.25 -9.84
CA THR A 41 -21.86 -12.70 -8.49
C THR A 41 -21.36 -14.13 -8.22
N LYS A 42 -21.43 -14.99 -9.23
CA LYS A 42 -21.04 -16.40 -9.16
C LYS A 42 -19.51 -16.62 -9.14
N VAL A 43 -18.73 -15.64 -9.55
CA VAL A 43 -17.27 -15.75 -9.65
C VAL A 43 -16.54 -14.91 -8.60
N LEU A 44 -17.26 -14.00 -7.93
CA LEU A 44 -16.67 -13.05 -6.98
C LEU A 44 -15.90 -13.75 -5.86
N ASP A 45 -16.53 -14.73 -5.20
CA ASP A 45 -15.90 -15.48 -4.10
C ASP A 45 -14.61 -16.17 -4.56
N TYR A 46 -14.62 -16.78 -5.74
CA TYR A 46 -13.45 -17.40 -6.33
C TYR A 46 -12.33 -16.38 -6.63
N LEU A 47 -12.68 -15.21 -7.17
CA LEU A 47 -11.69 -14.16 -7.46
C LEU A 47 -11.06 -13.58 -6.20
N VAL A 48 -11.85 -13.44 -5.13
CA VAL A 48 -11.38 -12.97 -3.81
C VAL A 48 -10.45 -14.00 -3.18
N ASP A 49 -10.84 -15.27 -3.17
CA ASP A 49 -9.99 -16.35 -2.66
C ASP A 49 -8.65 -16.41 -3.42
N LEU A 50 -8.72 -16.34 -4.76
CA LEU A 50 -7.53 -16.31 -5.62
C LEU A 50 -6.63 -15.10 -5.30
N TYR A 51 -7.20 -13.92 -5.02
CA TYR A 51 -6.42 -12.75 -4.64
C TYR A 51 -5.72 -12.94 -3.29
N ASN A 52 -6.43 -13.49 -2.31
CA ASN A 52 -5.94 -13.71 -0.95
C ASN A 52 -4.87 -14.81 -0.89
N ASN A 53 -4.92 -15.79 -1.77
CA ASN A 53 -3.98 -16.92 -1.81
C ASN A 53 -2.83 -16.75 -2.81
N ASN A 54 -2.88 -15.75 -3.70
CA ASN A 54 -1.76 -15.46 -4.58
C ASN A 54 -0.63 -14.73 -3.84
N PHE A 55 0.60 -14.92 -4.31
CA PHE A 55 1.77 -14.26 -3.74
C PHE A 55 1.80 -12.77 -4.09
N HIS A 56 1.96 -11.92 -3.08
CA HIS A 56 2.08 -10.48 -3.26
C HIS A 56 3.53 -10.04 -3.04
N ARG A 57 4.15 -9.50 -4.10
CA ARG A 57 5.56 -9.10 -4.11
C ARG A 57 5.93 -8.11 -3.01
N THR A 58 5.06 -7.14 -2.72
CA THR A 58 5.31 -6.09 -1.72
C THR A 58 5.44 -6.66 -0.31
N ILE A 59 4.53 -7.54 0.10
CA ILE A 59 4.53 -8.14 1.45
C ILE A 59 5.37 -9.43 1.52
N LYS A 60 5.84 -9.93 0.38
CA LYS A 60 6.60 -11.19 0.21
C LYS A 60 5.88 -12.42 0.80
N THR A 61 4.55 -12.42 0.75
CA THR A 61 3.69 -13.53 1.21
C THR A 61 2.31 -13.43 0.55
N THR A 62 1.43 -14.39 0.82
CA THR A 62 0.01 -14.31 0.45
C THR A 62 -0.76 -13.51 1.52
N PRO A 63 -1.74 -12.67 1.14
CA PRO A 63 -2.57 -11.94 2.10
C PRO A 63 -3.23 -12.84 3.15
N SER A 64 -3.69 -14.03 2.75
CA SER A 64 -4.32 -15.02 3.64
C SER A 64 -3.41 -15.53 4.76
N LYS A 65 -2.09 -15.44 4.58
CA LYS A 65 -1.10 -15.88 5.58
C LYS A 65 -0.67 -14.75 6.51
N VAL A 66 -1.12 -13.52 6.32
CA VAL A 66 -0.78 -12.40 7.21
C VAL A 66 -1.53 -12.54 8.53
N SER A 67 -0.80 -12.46 9.64
CA SER A 67 -1.32 -12.55 11.01
C SER A 67 -0.48 -11.70 11.95
N SER A 68 -0.96 -11.43 13.16
CA SER A 68 -0.21 -10.64 14.16
C SER A 68 1.19 -11.20 14.45
N LYS A 69 1.41 -12.50 14.25
CA LYS A 69 2.73 -13.14 14.45
C LYS A 69 3.76 -12.75 13.39
N ASN A 70 3.34 -12.45 12.17
CA ASN A 70 4.24 -12.09 11.06
C ASN A 70 4.12 -10.62 10.63
N GLU A 71 3.33 -9.84 11.35
CA GLU A 71 3.11 -8.42 11.11
C GLU A 71 4.44 -7.65 11.05
N GLU A 72 5.35 -7.87 11.99
CA GLU A 72 6.66 -7.21 12.00
C GLU A 72 7.47 -7.50 10.72
N LYS A 73 7.42 -8.74 10.24
CA LYS A 73 8.10 -9.15 9.00
C LYS A 73 7.47 -8.48 7.78
N VAL A 74 6.14 -8.44 7.72
CA VAL A 74 5.39 -7.77 6.65
C VAL A 74 5.67 -6.27 6.66
N PHE A 75 5.66 -5.65 7.83
CA PHE A 75 5.99 -4.23 8.02
C PHE A 75 7.41 -3.93 7.53
N LYS A 76 8.41 -4.73 7.94
CA LYS A 76 9.79 -4.62 7.45
C LYS A 76 9.92 -4.84 5.94
N ASN A 77 9.07 -5.66 5.32
CA ASN A 77 9.09 -5.81 3.86
C ASN A 77 8.57 -4.56 3.13
N ILE A 78 7.58 -3.87 3.69
CA ILE A 78 7.00 -2.67 3.09
C ILE A 78 7.86 -1.44 3.35
N TYR A 79 8.33 -1.27 4.60
CA TYR A 79 8.95 -0.04 5.09
C TYR A 79 10.42 -0.22 5.52
N GLY A 80 10.92 -1.45 5.63
CA GLY A 80 12.30 -1.71 6.08
C GLY A 80 13.38 -1.47 5.04
N HIS A 81 13.01 -0.89 3.88
CA HIS A 81 13.95 -0.53 2.82
C HIS A 81 14.41 0.93 2.87
N ASP A 82 14.01 1.71 3.87
CA ASP A 82 14.63 3.00 4.20
C ASP A 82 15.93 2.77 4.99
N LYS A 83 16.90 2.11 4.35
CA LYS A 83 18.28 2.50 4.57
C LYS A 83 18.62 3.33 3.36
N ASN A 84 18.83 4.61 3.59
CA ASN A 84 19.71 5.41 2.75
C ASN A 84 20.90 4.50 2.40
N THR A 85 20.91 3.99 1.16
CA THR A 85 22.06 3.25 0.63
C THR A 85 23.05 4.33 0.23
N GLY A 86 23.59 4.92 1.27
CA GLY A 86 24.33 6.16 1.36
C GLY A 86 24.62 6.25 2.84
N ASP A 87 25.52 5.37 3.29
CA ASP A 87 26.31 5.49 4.50
C ASP A 87 25.81 6.57 5.49
N ASP A 88 24.89 6.22 6.39
CA ASP A 88 24.44 7.11 7.48
C ASP A 88 25.60 7.52 8.41
N SER A 89 26.83 6.99 8.21
CA SER A 89 28.02 7.45 8.92
C SER A 89 28.68 8.71 8.33
N LEU A 90 28.13 9.33 7.27
CA LEU A 90 28.73 10.53 6.62
C LEU A 90 27.87 11.79 6.52
N LEU A 91 26.75 11.89 7.23
CA LEU A 91 26.05 13.17 7.38
C LEU A 91 26.07 13.59 8.86
N THR A 92 27.23 14.01 9.34
CA THR A 92 27.33 14.83 10.55
C THR A 92 26.63 16.17 10.28
N LEU A 93 25.32 16.18 10.48
CA LEU A 93 24.50 17.37 10.35
C LEU A 93 24.80 18.29 11.55
N ASN A 94 25.64 19.31 11.34
CA ASN A 94 26.06 20.28 12.35
C ASN A 94 24.98 21.33 12.69
N PHE A 95 23.74 20.90 12.88
CA PHE A 95 22.65 21.82 13.25
C PHE A 95 22.73 22.23 14.72
N LYS A 96 22.48 23.51 14.99
CA LYS A 96 22.36 24.06 16.35
C LYS A 96 20.90 24.42 16.63
N ILE A 97 20.56 24.46 17.91
CA ILE A 97 19.24 24.92 18.36
C ILE A 97 19.06 26.37 17.89
N GLY A 98 18.06 26.62 17.04
CA GLY A 98 17.75 27.93 16.45
C GLY A 98 18.00 28.03 14.94
N ASP A 99 18.62 27.03 14.32
CA ASP A 99 18.84 27.04 12.87
C ASP A 99 17.54 26.90 12.08
N LYS A 100 17.37 27.74 11.05
CA LYS A 100 16.25 27.62 10.11
C LYS A 100 16.53 26.51 9.12
N VAL A 101 15.91 25.36 9.34
CA VAL A 101 15.98 24.20 8.43
C VAL A 101 14.79 24.17 7.47
N ARG A 102 15.03 23.68 6.25
CA ARG A 102 13.99 23.46 5.25
C ARG A 102 13.33 22.11 5.51
N ILE A 103 12.04 22.11 5.81
CA ILE A 103 11.23 20.89 5.93
C ILE A 103 10.73 20.52 4.53
N SER A 104 10.98 19.29 4.09
CA SER A 104 10.36 18.76 2.87
C SER A 104 8.87 18.55 3.13
N LYS A 105 8.03 19.41 2.54
CA LYS A 105 6.61 19.12 2.37
C LYS A 105 6.43 18.27 1.12
N THR A 106 5.62 17.23 1.21
CA THR A 106 5.14 16.50 0.04
C THR A 106 4.30 17.45 -0.81
N LYS A 107 4.80 17.84 -1.99
CA LYS A 107 4.04 18.61 -2.98
C LYS A 107 2.91 17.75 -3.55
N GLY A 108 1.74 18.35 -3.81
CA GLY A 108 0.68 17.70 -4.58
C GLY A 108 1.09 17.47 -6.03
N LEU A 109 0.49 16.47 -6.70
CA LEU A 109 0.83 16.03 -8.07
C LEU A 109 0.79 17.16 -9.12
N PHE A 110 0.10 18.27 -8.81
CA PHE A 110 -0.06 19.45 -9.67
C PHE A 110 0.16 20.79 -8.94
N GLU A 111 0.79 20.80 -7.77
CA GLU A 111 1.13 22.07 -7.10
C GLU A 111 2.23 22.79 -7.88
N LYS A 112 1.85 23.90 -8.53
CA LYS A 112 2.77 24.75 -9.27
C LYS A 112 3.65 25.55 -8.30
N GLY A 113 4.96 25.46 -8.49
CA GLY A 113 5.97 26.22 -7.73
C GLY A 113 7.37 25.88 -8.20
#